data_AF-A0A8H9XWJ4-F1
#
_entry.id   AF-A0A8H9XWJ4-F1
#
_cell.length_a   1.000
_cell.length_b   1.000
_cell.length_c   1.000
_cell.angle_alpha   90.00
_cell.angle_beta   90.00
_cell.angle_gamma   90.00
#
_symmetry.space_group_name_H-M   'P 1'
#
loop_
_entity.id
_entity.type
_entity.pdbx_description
1 polymer ?
#
loop_
_entity_poly.entity_id
_entity_poly.type
_entity_poly.pdbx_seq_one_letter_code
_entity_poly.pdbx_strand_id
1 'polypeptide(L)'
;MSKRIALFPALLLALLVIVATALTWMNFSQALPRSQWAQAAWSPDINVIEQMIFHYSLLPRLAISLLVGAGLGLVGVLFQQVLRNPLAEPTTLGVATGAQLGITVTTLWAIPGAMASQFAALAGACVVGLIVFGVAWGKRLSPVTLILAGLVVSLYCGAINQLLVIFHHDQLQSMFLWSTGTLTQTDWGGVERLWPQLLGGVMLTLLLLRPLTLMGLDDGVARNLGLALSLARLAALSLAIVISALLVNA
;
A
#
# COMPACT_ATOMS: atom_id res chain seq x y z
N MET A 1 16.08 -24.90 2.98
CA MET A 1 14.95 -24.75 3.93
C MET A 1 14.18 -26.08 3.99
N SER A 2 13.99 -26.65 5.18
CA SER A 2 13.31 -27.94 5.36
C SER A 2 11.86 -27.85 4.86
N LYS A 3 11.41 -28.80 4.03
CA LYS A 3 10.06 -28.86 3.42
C LYS A 3 8.93 -28.70 4.45
N ARG A 4 9.15 -29.07 5.72
CA ARG A 4 8.18 -28.93 6.82
C ARG A 4 7.94 -27.49 7.27
N ILE A 5 8.92 -26.60 7.16
CA ILE A 5 8.80 -25.20 7.60
C ILE A 5 8.00 -24.37 6.60
N ALA A 6 8.03 -24.71 5.31
CA ALA A 6 7.24 -24.04 4.27
C ALA A 6 5.77 -24.53 4.21
N LEU A 7 5.47 -25.72 4.72
CA LEU A 7 4.13 -26.30 4.72
C LEU A 7 3.16 -25.53 5.61
N PHE A 8 3.58 -25.11 6.80
CA PHE A 8 2.70 -24.42 7.73
C PHE A 8 2.20 -23.05 7.22
N PRO A 9 3.08 -22.13 6.74
CA PRO A 9 2.62 -20.87 6.13
C PRO A 9 1.75 -21.10 4.90
N ALA A 10 2.10 -22.08 4.05
CA ALA A 10 1.31 -22.40 2.86
C ALA A 10 -0.10 -22.89 3.20
N LEU A 11 -0.24 -23.75 4.22
CA LEU A 11 -1.54 -24.21 4.70
C LEU A 11 -2.37 -23.07 5.30
N LEU A 12 -1.74 -22.18 6.07
CA LEU A 12 -2.41 -21.03 6.66
C LEU A 12 -2.92 -20.07 5.58
N LEU A 13 -2.10 -19.79 4.55
CA LEU A 13 -2.52 -18.99 3.39
C LEU A 13 -3.66 -19.67 2.62
N ALA A 14 -3.57 -20.97 2.38
CA ALA A 14 -4.64 -21.72 1.72
C ALA A 14 -5.95 -21.66 2.50
N LEU A 15 -5.89 -21.82 3.83
CA LEU A 15 -7.05 -21.70 4.71
C LEU A 15 -7.66 -20.29 4.62
N LEU A 16 -6.84 -19.23 4.69
CA LEU A 16 -7.30 -17.85 4.57
C LEU A 16 -7.98 -17.59 3.22
N VAL A 17 -7.44 -18.13 2.12
CA VAL A 17 -8.06 -18.02 0.78
C VAL A 17 -9.39 -18.77 0.72
N ILE A 18 -9.48 -19.97 1.29
CA ILE A 18 -10.73 -20.74 1.35
C ILE A 18 -11.79 -19.99 2.16
N VAL A 19 -11.42 -19.45 3.33
CA VAL A 19 -12.34 -18.69 4.17
C VAL A 19 -12.77 -17.40 3.46
N ALA A 20 -11.84 -16.65 2.87
CA ALA A 20 -12.16 -15.42 2.14
C ALA A 20 -13.11 -15.70 0.96
N THR A 21 -12.84 -16.71 0.15
CA THR A 21 -13.70 -17.10 -0.97
C THR A 21 -15.08 -17.57 -0.50
N ALA A 22 -15.16 -18.34 0.59
CA ALA A 22 -16.44 -18.74 1.18
C ALA A 22 -17.26 -17.54 1.67
N LEU A 23 -16.62 -16.59 2.36
CA LEU A 23 -17.27 -15.37 2.85
C LEU A 23 -17.73 -14.47 1.69
N THR A 24 -16.90 -14.29 0.64
CA THR A 24 -17.30 -13.58 -0.57
C THR A 24 -18.49 -14.25 -1.24
N TRP A 25 -18.46 -15.59 -1.36
CA TRP A 25 -19.55 -16.36 -1.95
C TRP A 25 -20.87 -16.20 -1.16
N MET A 26 -20.79 -16.29 0.18
CA MET A 26 -21.93 -16.05 1.06
C MET A 26 -22.48 -14.64 0.89
N ASN A 27 -21.60 -13.62 0.91
CA ASN A 27 -21.98 -12.22 0.73
C ASN A 27 -22.68 -11.98 -0.61
N PHE A 28 -22.14 -12.51 -1.70
CA PHE A 28 -22.75 -12.38 -3.03
C PHE A 28 -24.09 -13.10 -3.13
N SER A 29 -24.23 -14.26 -2.48
CA SER A 29 -25.50 -15.01 -2.48
C SER A 29 -26.61 -14.36 -1.67
N GLN A 30 -26.26 -13.54 -0.67
CA GLN A 30 -27.23 -12.72 0.05
C GLN A 30 -27.60 -11.46 -0.72
N ALA A 31 -26.66 -10.90 -1.51
CA ALA A 31 -26.88 -9.68 -2.27
C ALA A 31 -27.70 -9.90 -3.55
N LEU A 32 -27.54 -11.04 -4.23
CA LEU A 32 -28.25 -11.33 -5.47
C LEU A 32 -28.43 -12.85 -5.67
N PRO A 33 -29.58 -13.34 -6.16
CA PRO A 33 -29.77 -14.73 -6.53
C PRO A 33 -28.75 -15.20 -7.58
N ARG A 34 -28.22 -16.42 -7.41
CA ARG A 34 -27.13 -16.97 -8.25
C ARG A 34 -27.46 -17.02 -9.74
N SER A 35 -28.73 -17.17 -10.11
CA SER A 35 -29.18 -17.18 -11.50
C SER A 35 -28.92 -15.85 -12.21
N GLN A 36 -28.85 -14.74 -11.47
CA GLN A 36 -28.70 -13.39 -12.01
C GLN A 36 -27.26 -12.90 -12.00
N TRP A 37 -26.31 -13.65 -11.42
CA TRP A 37 -24.91 -13.21 -11.30
C TRP A 37 -24.24 -12.94 -12.64
N ALA A 38 -24.42 -13.83 -13.62
CA ALA A 38 -23.81 -13.68 -14.93
C ALA A 38 -24.35 -12.44 -15.66
N GLN A 39 -25.66 -12.21 -15.58
CA GLN A 39 -26.30 -11.03 -16.15
C GLN A 39 -25.85 -9.75 -15.45
N ALA A 40 -25.88 -9.72 -14.11
CA ALA A 40 -25.44 -8.57 -13.32
C ALA A 40 -23.95 -8.25 -13.51
N ALA A 41 -23.10 -9.24 -13.77
CA ALA A 41 -21.67 -9.02 -13.98
C ALA A 41 -21.37 -8.35 -15.33
N TRP A 42 -22.12 -8.65 -16.39
CA TRP A 42 -21.81 -8.20 -17.76
C TRP A 42 -22.77 -7.16 -18.33
N SER A 43 -24.06 -7.29 -18.03
CA SER A 43 -25.13 -6.44 -18.57
C SER A 43 -26.23 -6.26 -17.51
N PRO A 44 -25.95 -5.52 -16.44
CA PRO A 44 -26.89 -5.36 -15.34
C PRO A 44 -28.14 -4.58 -15.78
N ASP A 45 -29.32 -5.04 -15.38
CA ASP A 45 -30.58 -4.36 -15.67
C ASP A 45 -30.73 -3.12 -14.79
N ILE A 46 -30.91 -1.96 -15.42
CA ILE A 46 -31.04 -0.65 -14.75
C ILE A 46 -32.31 -0.60 -13.86
N ASN A 47 -33.33 -1.38 -14.20
CA ASN A 47 -34.58 -1.43 -13.44
C ASN A 47 -34.46 -2.26 -12.15
N VAL A 48 -33.38 -3.05 -12.01
CA VAL A 48 -33.14 -3.92 -10.86
C VAL A 48 -31.98 -3.34 -10.04
N ILE A 49 -32.32 -2.61 -8.97
CA ILE A 49 -31.35 -1.94 -8.09
C ILE A 49 -30.30 -2.92 -7.54
N GLU A 50 -30.69 -4.15 -7.20
CA GLU A 50 -29.76 -5.18 -6.70
C GLU A 50 -28.67 -5.52 -7.72
N GLN A 51 -28.99 -5.58 -9.02
CA GLN A 51 -28.00 -5.83 -10.07
C GLN A 51 -27.07 -4.63 -10.26
N MET A 52 -27.58 -3.41 -10.12
CA MET A 52 -26.76 -2.19 -10.13
C MET A 52 -25.77 -2.16 -8.97
N ILE A 53 -26.22 -2.46 -7.74
CA ILE A 53 -25.35 -2.50 -6.56
C ILE A 53 -24.30 -3.62 -6.70
N PHE A 54 -24.71 -4.79 -7.21
CA PHE A 54 -23.81 -5.91 -7.45
C PHE A 54 -22.69 -5.51 -8.44
N HIS A 55 -23.06 -4.88 -9.56
CA HIS A 55 -22.12 -4.51 -10.62
C HIS A 55 -21.21 -3.33 -10.25
N TYR A 56 -21.75 -2.27 -9.66
CA TYR A 56 -21.02 -1.01 -9.45
C TYR A 56 -20.42 -0.86 -8.03
N SER A 57 -20.84 -1.69 -7.07
CA SER A 57 -20.26 -1.63 -5.71
C SER A 57 -19.58 -2.92 -5.28
N LEU A 58 -20.23 -4.08 -5.42
CA LEU A 58 -19.69 -5.34 -4.90
C LEU A 58 -18.54 -5.89 -5.75
N LEU A 59 -18.70 -5.94 -7.07
CA LEU A 59 -17.64 -6.43 -7.97
C LEU A 59 -16.39 -5.54 -7.97
N PRO A 60 -16.48 -4.19 -8.07
CA PRO A 60 -15.30 -3.33 -8.01
C PRO A 60 -14.63 -3.38 -6.65
N ARG A 61 -15.39 -3.49 -5.56
CA ARG A 61 -14.85 -3.67 -4.20
C ARG A 61 -14.06 -4.97 -4.06
N LEU A 62 -14.56 -6.07 -4.62
CA LEU A 62 -13.80 -7.32 -4.65
C LEU A 62 -12.51 -7.17 -5.45
N ALA A 63 -12.60 -6.60 -6.67
CA ALA A 63 -11.44 -6.39 -7.53
C ALA A 63 -10.37 -5.50 -6.88
N ILE A 64 -10.76 -4.35 -6.31
CA ILE A 64 -9.83 -3.44 -5.65
C ILE A 64 -9.21 -4.08 -4.40
N SER A 65 -9.98 -4.87 -3.64
CA SER A 65 -9.44 -5.57 -2.45
C SER A 65 -8.32 -6.54 -2.82
N LEU A 66 -8.47 -7.25 -3.94
CA LEU A 66 -7.45 -8.16 -4.46
C LEU A 66 -6.23 -7.40 -5.00
N LEU A 67 -6.44 -6.33 -5.76
CA LEU A 67 -5.36 -5.50 -6.31
C LEU A 67 -4.56 -4.81 -5.21
N VAL A 68 -5.24 -4.16 -4.26
CA VAL A 68 -4.62 -3.50 -3.12
C VAL A 68 -3.88 -4.51 -2.24
N GLY A 69 -4.49 -5.66 -1.95
CA GLY A 69 -3.84 -6.74 -1.19
C GLY A 69 -2.57 -7.27 -1.87
N ALA A 70 -2.62 -7.51 -3.18
CA ALA A 70 -1.45 -7.94 -3.96
C ALA A 70 -0.35 -6.88 -3.97
N GLY A 71 -0.71 -5.61 -4.14
CA GLY A 71 0.23 -4.50 -4.10
C GLY A 71 0.87 -4.31 -2.73
N LEU A 72 0.10 -4.38 -1.65
CA LEU A 72 0.63 -4.29 -0.28
C LEU A 72 1.57 -5.47 0.03
N GLY A 73 1.25 -6.67 -0.45
CA GLY A 73 2.14 -7.83 -0.37
C GLY A 73 3.47 -7.60 -1.11
N LEU A 74 3.42 -7.06 -2.33
CA LEU A 74 4.61 -6.72 -3.11
C LEU A 74 5.48 -5.67 -2.40
N VAL A 75 4.86 -4.59 -1.94
CA VAL A 75 5.54 -3.54 -1.18
C VAL A 75 6.18 -4.11 0.08
N GLY A 76 5.47 -4.94 0.85
CA GLY A 76 6.01 -5.60 2.03
C GLY A 76 7.28 -6.40 1.71
N VAL A 77 7.26 -7.20 0.64
CA VAL A 77 8.45 -7.96 0.21
C VAL A 77 9.60 -7.03 -0.17
N LEU A 78 9.35 -5.93 -0.89
CA LEU A 78 10.40 -4.96 -1.25
C LEU A 78 11.05 -4.36 0.00
N PHE A 79 10.25 -3.94 0.99
CA PHE A 79 10.75 -3.40 2.25
C PHE A 79 11.56 -4.45 3.02
N GLN A 80 11.03 -5.66 3.18
CA GLN A 80 11.70 -6.74 3.91
C GLN A 80 13.04 -7.13 3.28
N GLN A 81 13.10 -7.18 1.95
CA GLN A 81 14.33 -7.50 1.21
C GLN A 81 15.37 -6.39 1.34
N VAL A 82 14.99 -5.13 1.13
CA VAL A 82 15.93 -4.01 1.19
C VAL A 82 16.43 -3.78 2.62
N LEU A 83 15.53 -3.83 3.60
CA LEU A 83 15.86 -3.59 5.01
C LEU A 83 16.42 -4.84 5.71
N ARG A 84 16.44 -5.99 5.03
CA ARG A 84 16.88 -7.28 5.59
C ARG A 84 16.22 -7.60 6.92
N ASN A 85 14.94 -7.26 7.03
CA ASN A 85 14.18 -7.39 8.25
C ASN A 85 12.79 -7.93 7.91
N PRO A 86 12.43 -9.14 8.35
CA PRO A 86 11.13 -9.73 8.05
C PRO A 86 9.95 -8.97 8.70
N LEU A 87 10.23 -8.09 9.67
CA LEU A 87 9.23 -7.23 10.32
C LEU A 87 9.08 -5.86 9.64
N ALA A 88 9.86 -5.59 8.59
CA ALA A 88 9.78 -4.30 7.92
C ALA A 88 8.50 -4.16 7.10
N GLU A 89 7.89 -2.98 7.20
CA GLU A 89 6.69 -2.61 6.47
C GLU A 89 6.76 -1.11 6.07
N PRO A 90 5.87 -0.61 5.20
CA PRO A 90 5.93 0.77 4.70
C PRO A 90 5.91 1.85 5.80
N THR A 91 5.20 1.57 6.89
CA THR A 91 5.12 2.46 8.05
C THR A 91 6.48 2.62 8.75
N THR A 92 7.40 1.65 8.61
CA THR A 92 8.73 1.67 9.25
C THR A 92 9.58 2.85 8.77
N LEU A 93 9.39 3.34 7.54
CA LEU A 93 10.09 4.53 7.02
C LEU A 93 9.31 5.84 7.23
N GLY A 94 8.20 5.83 7.96
CA GLY A 94 7.39 7.04 8.23
C GLY A 94 6.58 7.57 7.04
N VAL A 95 6.52 6.81 5.96
CA VAL A 95 5.79 7.17 4.74
C VAL A 95 4.30 7.38 5.03
N ALA A 96 3.70 6.50 5.83
CA ALA A 96 2.30 6.60 6.25
C ALA A 96 2.03 7.83 7.13
N THR A 97 2.90 8.12 8.10
CA THR A 97 2.79 9.32 8.95
C THR A 97 2.98 10.61 8.15
N GLY A 98 3.85 10.59 7.13
CA GLY A 98 4.03 11.70 6.20
C GLY A 98 2.80 11.94 5.34
N ALA A 99 2.19 10.87 4.81
CA ALA A 99 0.94 10.96 4.08
C ALA A 99 -0.18 11.55 4.92
N GLN A 100 -0.36 11.04 6.15
CA GLN A 100 -1.34 11.54 7.09
C GLN A 100 -1.13 13.04 7.39
N LEU A 101 0.12 13.45 7.62
CA LEU A 101 0.45 14.86 7.86
C LEU A 101 0.14 15.76 6.65
N GLY A 102 0.42 15.28 5.43
CA GLY A 102 0.05 15.98 4.20
C GLY A 102 -1.46 16.22 4.10
N ILE A 103 -2.26 15.19 4.38
CA ILE A 103 -3.72 15.31 4.37
C ILE A 103 -4.18 16.26 5.47
N THR A 104 -3.69 16.12 6.70
CA THR A 104 -4.00 17.03 7.82
C THR A 104 -3.81 18.49 7.44
N VAL A 105 -2.66 18.83 6.83
CA VAL A 105 -2.37 20.20 6.38
C VAL A 105 -3.39 20.67 5.33
N THR A 106 -3.70 19.85 4.33
CA THR A 106 -4.68 20.25 3.30
C THR A 106 -6.10 20.40 3.81
N THR A 107 -6.49 19.58 4.80
CA THR A 107 -7.81 19.67 5.43
C THR A 107 -7.94 20.96 6.25
N LEU A 108 -6.91 21.32 7.02
CA LEU A 108 -6.90 22.57 7.79
C LEU A 108 -6.92 23.81 6.90
N TRP A 109 -6.28 23.73 5.73
CA TRP A 109 -6.21 24.85 4.78
C TRP A 109 -7.40 24.89 3.83
N ALA A 110 -8.39 24.02 4.05
CA ALA A 110 -9.64 23.90 3.29
C ALA A 110 -9.43 23.87 1.76
N ILE A 111 -8.35 23.23 1.30
CA ILE A 111 -8.07 23.13 -0.13
C ILE A 111 -9.14 22.24 -0.76
N PRO A 112 -10.01 22.78 -1.65
CA PRO A 112 -11.13 22.01 -2.17
C PRO A 112 -10.67 20.89 -3.09
N GLY A 113 -11.30 19.72 -2.97
CA GLY A 113 -11.24 18.64 -3.96
C GLY A 113 -10.63 17.35 -3.44
N ALA A 114 -11.28 16.22 -3.76
CA ALA A 114 -10.80 14.88 -3.41
C ALA A 114 -9.42 14.57 -4.01
N MET A 115 -9.06 15.18 -5.14
CA MET A 115 -7.72 15.05 -5.71
C MET A 115 -6.65 15.79 -4.89
N ALA A 116 -7.01 16.87 -4.19
CA ALA A 116 -6.04 17.66 -3.43
C ALA A 116 -5.50 16.89 -2.22
N SER A 117 -6.37 16.20 -1.48
CA SER A 117 -5.97 15.34 -0.36
C SER A 117 -5.10 14.17 -0.81
N GLN A 118 -5.44 13.57 -1.95
CA GLN A 118 -4.69 12.50 -2.60
C GLN A 118 -3.25 12.93 -2.97
N PHE A 119 -3.12 14.07 -3.66
CA PHE A 119 -1.81 14.64 -4.00
C PHE A 119 -1.03 15.05 -2.75
N ALA A 120 -1.70 15.54 -1.71
CA ALA A 120 -1.04 15.92 -0.48
C ALA A 120 -0.53 14.72 0.32
N ALA A 121 -1.28 13.62 0.34
CA ALA A 121 -0.85 12.35 0.92
C ALA A 121 0.43 11.87 0.22
N LEU A 122 0.43 11.86 -1.12
CA LEU A 122 1.60 11.49 -1.91
C LEU A 122 2.78 12.43 -1.65
N ALA A 123 2.55 13.74 -1.66
CA ALA A 123 3.60 14.73 -1.42
C ALA A 123 4.20 14.59 -0.02
N GLY A 124 3.36 14.42 1.02
CA GLY A 124 3.80 14.21 2.40
C GLY A 124 4.62 12.93 2.57
N ALA A 125 4.17 11.84 1.96
CA ALA A 125 4.91 10.57 1.91
C ALA A 125 6.28 10.73 1.23
N CYS A 126 6.34 11.42 0.08
CA CYS A 126 7.57 11.67 -0.65
C CYS A 126 8.54 12.56 0.15
N VAL A 127 8.05 13.63 0.79
CA VAL A 127 8.88 14.52 1.61
C VAL A 127 9.51 13.74 2.77
N VAL A 128 8.73 12.94 3.51
CA VAL A 128 9.27 12.10 4.58
C VAL A 128 10.28 11.08 4.05
N GLY A 129 9.98 10.42 2.93
CA GLY A 129 10.91 9.49 2.28
C GLY A 129 12.23 10.17 1.90
N LEU A 130 12.19 11.39 1.35
CA LEU A 130 13.37 12.17 1.01
C LEU A 130 14.19 12.56 2.25
N ILE A 131 13.54 12.95 3.34
CA ILE A 131 14.21 13.24 4.61
C ILE A 131 14.94 11.99 5.12
N VAL A 132 14.26 10.84 5.15
CA VAL A 132 14.83 9.58 5.62
C VAL A 132 16.00 9.14 4.75
N PHE A 133 15.88 9.24 3.42
CA PHE A 133 16.99 8.94 2.51
C PHE A 133 18.15 9.92 2.66
N GLY A 134 17.88 11.21 2.85
CA GLY A 134 18.89 12.23 3.07
C GLY A 134 19.72 11.94 4.33
N VAL A 135 19.06 11.62 5.44
CA VAL A 135 19.72 11.25 6.71
C VAL A 135 20.56 9.97 6.53
N ALA A 136 20.03 8.98 5.83
CA ALA A 136 20.72 7.71 5.62
C ALA A 136 21.80 7.75 4.52
N TRP A 137 21.88 8.82 3.72
CA TRP A 137 22.78 8.92 2.56
C TRP A 137 24.25 8.78 2.95
N GLY A 138 24.69 9.50 3.98
CA GLY A 138 26.06 9.46 4.49
C GLY A 138 26.48 8.10 5.06
N LYS A 139 25.51 7.23 5.37
CA LYS A 139 25.73 5.84 5.84
C LYS A 139 25.44 4.81 4.74
N ARG A 140 25.51 5.22 3.46
CA ARG A 140 25.29 4.36 2.29
C ARG A 140 23.93 3.65 2.30
N LEU A 141 22.91 4.33 2.85
CA LEU A 141 21.57 3.78 3.00
C LEU A 141 21.59 2.44 3.74
N SER A 142 22.34 2.36 4.85
CA SER A 142 22.37 1.14 5.66
C SER A 142 20.96 0.83 6.21
N PRO A 143 20.52 -0.44 6.23
CA PRO A 143 19.19 -0.81 6.71
C PRO A 143 18.88 -0.30 8.11
N VAL A 144 19.85 -0.42 9.03
CA VAL A 144 19.72 0.05 10.41
C VAL A 144 19.53 1.57 10.46
N THR A 145 20.31 2.33 9.67
CA THR A 145 20.15 3.78 9.63
C THR A 145 18.81 4.20 9.03
N LEU A 146 18.33 3.50 8.00
CA LEU A 146 17.03 3.76 7.39
C LEU A 146 15.88 3.53 8.37
N ILE A 147 15.91 2.42 9.12
CA ILE A 147 14.91 2.10 10.15
C ILE A 147 14.93 3.15 11.26
N LEU A 148 16.11 3.50 11.79
CA LEU A 148 16.23 4.48 12.87
C LEU A 148 15.79 5.88 12.42
N ALA A 149 16.20 6.30 11.22
CA ALA A 149 15.79 7.58 10.66
C ALA A 149 14.28 7.61 10.42
N GLY A 150 13.72 6.54 9.84
CA GLY A 150 12.28 6.38 9.63
C GLY A 150 11.49 6.47 10.94
N LEU A 151 11.91 5.74 11.97
CA LEU A 151 11.30 5.78 13.29
C LEU A 151 11.29 7.19 13.88
N VAL A 152 12.44 7.87 13.86
CA VAL A 152 12.57 9.23 14.40
C VAL A 152 11.65 10.20 13.65
N VAL A 153 11.68 10.19 12.32
CA VAL A 153 10.81 11.07 11.51
C VAL A 153 9.33 10.75 11.73
N SER A 154 8.97 9.47 11.85
CA SER A 154 7.59 9.05 12.16
C SER A 154 7.10 9.62 13.49
N LEU A 155 7.95 9.57 14.54
CA LEU A 155 7.62 10.13 15.85
C LEU A 155 7.42 11.64 15.79
N TYR A 156 8.27 12.37 15.05
CA TYR A 156 8.10 13.81 14.83
C TYR A 156 6.80 14.13 14.06
N CYS A 157 6.56 13.45 12.94
CA CYS A 157 5.32 13.63 12.17
C CYS A 157 4.07 13.29 12.98
N GLY A 158 4.14 12.21 13.77
CA GLY A 158 3.07 11.80 14.67
C GLY A 158 2.79 12.85 15.75
N ALA A 159 3.83 13.38 16.40
CA ALA A 159 3.69 14.45 17.39
C ALA A 159 3.06 15.72 16.80
N ILE A 160 3.46 16.11 15.58
CA ILE A 160 2.88 17.27 14.87
C ILE A 160 1.41 17.00 14.54
N ASN A 161 1.07 15.82 14.00
CA ASN A 161 -0.32 15.45 13.73
C ASN A 161 -1.16 15.51 15.00
N GLN A 162 -0.67 14.95 16.11
CA GLN A 162 -1.39 14.95 17.38
C GLN A 162 -1.62 16.37 17.92
N LEU A 163 -0.60 17.23 17.81
CA LEU A 163 -0.71 18.65 18.15
C LEU A 163 -1.82 19.32 17.31
N LEU A 164 -1.80 19.14 15.99
CA LEU A 164 -2.81 19.73 15.10
C LEU A 164 -4.23 19.26 15.42
N VAL A 165 -4.40 17.97 15.71
CA VAL A 165 -5.69 17.38 16.11
C VAL A 165 -6.21 17.98 17.42
N ILE A 166 -5.33 18.25 18.39
CA ILE A 166 -5.73 18.89 19.66
C ILE A 166 -6.24 20.31 19.42
N PHE A 167 -5.61 21.09 18.55
CA PHE A 167 -6.03 22.45 18.26
C PHE A 167 -7.25 22.56 17.33
N HIS A 168 -7.49 21.56 16.46
CA HIS A 168 -8.52 21.61 15.42
C HIS A 168 -9.40 20.35 15.40
N HIS A 169 -9.90 19.97 16.57
CA HIS A 169 -10.63 18.71 16.78
C HIS A 169 -11.81 18.52 15.80
N ASP A 170 -12.67 19.53 15.63
CA ASP A 170 -13.88 19.43 14.81
C ASP A 170 -13.59 19.21 13.32
N GLN A 171 -12.49 19.79 12.81
CA GLN A 171 -12.12 19.68 11.40
C GLN A 171 -11.38 18.38 11.08
N LEU A 172 -10.68 17.81 12.07
CA LEU A 172 -9.84 16.63 11.90
C LEU A 172 -10.46 15.34 12.44
N GLN A 173 -11.70 15.37 12.92
CA GLN A 173 -12.41 14.16 13.35
C GLN A 173 -12.54 13.14 12.19
N SER A 174 -12.69 13.61 10.96
CA SER A 174 -12.74 12.79 9.74
C SER A 174 -11.42 12.06 9.44
N MET A 175 -10.28 12.52 9.98
CA MET A 175 -8.98 11.85 9.83
C MET A 175 -8.94 10.51 10.54
N PHE A 176 -9.66 10.35 11.66
CA PHE A 176 -9.75 9.06 12.35
C PHE A 176 -10.44 8.01 11.49
N LEU A 177 -11.48 8.40 10.73
CA LEU A 177 -12.16 7.51 9.79
C LEU A 177 -11.30 7.25 8.54
N TRP A 178 -10.51 8.23 8.10
CA TRP A 178 -9.58 8.01 6.99
C TRP A 178 -8.45 7.05 7.38
N SER A 179 -7.90 7.15 8.60
CA SER A 179 -6.76 6.33 9.02
C SER A 179 -7.08 4.84 9.16
N THR A 180 -8.36 4.47 9.27
CA THR A 180 -8.77 3.05 9.26
C THR A 180 -8.75 2.43 7.86
N GLY A 181 -8.66 3.26 6.81
CA GLY A 181 -8.80 2.85 5.42
C GLY A 181 -10.25 2.49 5.05
N THR A 182 -10.60 2.59 3.77
CA THR A 182 -11.89 2.16 3.23
C THR A 182 -11.72 1.53 1.86
N LEU A 183 -12.51 0.48 1.59
CA LEU A 183 -12.61 -0.17 0.28
C LEU A 183 -13.98 0.09 -0.37
N THR A 184 -14.71 1.10 0.10
CA THR A 184 -16.00 1.47 -0.48
C THR A 184 -15.80 1.99 -1.89
N GLN A 185 -16.36 1.27 -2.87
CA GLN A 185 -16.33 1.65 -4.28
C GLN A 185 -17.75 1.94 -4.76
N THR A 186 -17.88 2.96 -5.60
CA THR A 186 -19.14 3.38 -6.24
C THR A 186 -19.14 3.13 -7.75
N ASP A 187 -17.97 2.86 -8.35
CA ASP A 187 -17.82 2.53 -9.75
C ASP A 187 -16.57 1.65 -9.99
N TRP A 188 -16.28 1.36 -11.26
CA TRP A 188 -15.06 0.66 -11.69
C TRP A 188 -13.85 1.58 -11.86
N GLY A 189 -14.00 2.90 -11.73
CA GLY A 189 -12.97 3.88 -12.03
C GLY A 189 -11.72 3.72 -11.17
N GLY A 190 -11.88 3.35 -9.89
CA GLY A 190 -10.77 3.02 -9.00
C GLY A 190 -9.95 1.81 -9.49
N VAL A 191 -10.65 0.76 -9.93
CA VAL A 191 -10.03 -0.46 -10.46
C VAL A 191 -9.31 -0.18 -11.78
N GLU A 192 -9.99 0.48 -12.72
CA GLU A 192 -9.46 0.86 -14.03
C GLU A 192 -8.21 1.73 -13.95
N ARG A 193 -8.14 2.60 -12.93
CA ARG A 193 -6.97 3.44 -12.67
C ARG A 193 -5.83 2.65 -12.01
N LEU A 194 -6.14 1.79 -11.03
CA LEU A 194 -5.14 1.10 -10.23
C LEU A 194 -4.46 -0.05 -10.99
N TRP A 195 -5.21 -0.88 -11.74
CA TRP A 195 -4.65 -2.08 -12.36
C TRP A 195 -3.47 -1.82 -13.32
N PRO A 196 -3.49 -0.81 -14.23
CA PRO A 196 -2.36 -0.59 -15.13
C PRO A 196 -1.16 -0.01 -14.40
N GLN A 197 -1.40 0.81 -13.37
CA GLN A 197 -0.35 1.40 -12.54
C GLN A 197 0.35 0.33 -11.71
N LEU A 198 -0.42 -0.58 -11.10
CA LEU A 198 0.11 -1.71 -10.36
C LEU A 198 0.86 -2.67 -11.27
N LEU A 199 0.35 -2.95 -12.48
CA LEU A 199 1.05 -3.75 -13.48
C LEU A 199 2.41 -3.14 -13.83
N GLY A 200 2.47 -1.82 -14.02
CA GLY A 200 3.74 -1.08 -14.21
C GLY A 200 4.69 -1.27 -13.02
N GLY A 201 4.19 -1.15 -11.78
CA GLY A 201 4.97 -1.37 -10.56
C GLY A 201 5.51 -2.81 -10.44
N VAL A 202 4.72 -3.81 -10.83
CA VAL A 202 5.16 -5.22 -10.91
C VAL A 202 6.27 -5.37 -11.95
N MET A 203 6.09 -4.83 -13.16
CA MET A 203 7.10 -4.92 -14.21
C MET A 203 8.42 -4.27 -13.80
N LEU A 204 8.37 -3.09 -13.19
CA LEU A 204 9.56 -2.42 -12.64
C LEU A 204 10.22 -3.25 -11.54
N THR A 205 9.44 -3.93 -10.71
CA THR A 205 9.97 -4.83 -9.67
C THR A 205 10.68 -6.03 -10.28
N LEU A 206 10.13 -6.62 -11.35
CA LEU A 206 10.75 -7.73 -12.07
C LEU A 206 12.10 -7.32 -12.70
N LEU A 207 12.26 -6.07 -13.15
CA LEU A 207 13.54 -5.55 -13.61
C LEU A 207 14.57 -5.44 -12.48
N LEU A 208 14.11 -5.20 -11.25
CA LEU A 208 14.95 -5.13 -10.05
C LEU A 208 15.23 -6.50 -9.40
N LEU A 209 14.74 -7.60 -9.97
CA LEU A 209 14.82 -8.93 -9.36
C LEU A 209 16.27 -9.39 -9.14
N ARG A 210 17.17 -9.14 -10.11
CA ARG A 210 18.61 -9.43 -9.95
C ARG A 210 19.24 -8.61 -8.81
N PRO A 211 19.16 -7.26 -8.80
CA PRO A 211 19.60 -6.45 -7.66
C PRO A 211 19.03 -6.92 -6.30
N LEU A 212 17.73 -7.23 -6.24
CA LEU A 212 17.07 -7.69 -5.02
C LEU A 212 17.64 -9.03 -4.53
N THR A 213 17.87 -9.99 -5.42
CA THR A 213 18.50 -11.27 -5.04
C THR A 213 19.93 -11.09 -4.54
N LEU A 214 20.72 -10.21 -5.18
CA LEU A 214 22.08 -9.91 -4.75
C LEU A 214 22.11 -9.17 -3.40
N MET A 215 21.09 -8.37 -3.11
CA MET A 215 20.91 -7.73 -1.80
C MET A 215 20.57 -8.73 -0.68
N GLY A 216 20.26 -10.00 -0.99
CA GLY A 216 20.17 -11.06 0.01
C GLY A 216 21.52 -11.55 0.53
N LEU A 217 22.62 -11.27 -0.17
CA LEU A 217 23.99 -11.59 0.25
C LEU A 217 24.57 -10.51 1.16
N ASP A 218 25.69 -10.77 1.84
CA ASP A 218 26.37 -9.71 2.59
C ASP A 218 26.76 -8.51 1.71
N ASP A 219 26.67 -7.30 2.28
CA ASP A 219 26.94 -6.04 1.56
C ASP A 219 28.32 -6.04 0.89
N GLY A 220 29.33 -6.63 1.53
CA GLY A 220 30.67 -6.77 0.95
C GLY A 220 30.67 -7.64 -0.31
N VAL A 221 29.95 -8.78 -0.27
CA VAL A 221 29.86 -9.73 -1.40
C VAL A 221 29.09 -9.10 -2.55
N ALA A 222 27.92 -8.51 -2.28
CA ALA A 222 27.11 -7.85 -3.30
C ALA A 222 27.88 -6.73 -4.01
N ARG A 223 28.69 -5.97 -3.27
CA ARG A 223 29.52 -4.89 -3.85
C ARG A 223 30.67 -5.43 -4.71
N ASN A 224 31.30 -6.53 -4.30
CA ASN A 224 32.35 -7.18 -5.10
C ASN A 224 31.81 -7.76 -6.42
N LEU A 225 30.51 -8.07 -6.47
CA LEU A 225 29.80 -8.47 -7.68
C LEU A 225 29.39 -7.28 -8.58
N GLY A 226 29.83 -6.06 -8.24
CA GLY A 226 29.58 -4.84 -9.03
C GLY A 226 28.25 -4.15 -8.76
N LEU A 227 27.49 -4.58 -7.75
CA LEU A 227 26.21 -3.95 -7.42
C LEU A 227 26.43 -2.60 -6.73
N ALA A 228 25.87 -1.54 -7.31
CA ALA A 228 25.73 -0.25 -6.64
C ALA A 228 24.63 -0.32 -5.57
N LEU A 229 24.97 -0.84 -4.38
CA LEU A 229 24.02 -1.11 -3.29
C LEU A 229 23.12 0.08 -2.93
N SER A 230 23.68 1.29 -2.80
CA SER A 230 22.88 2.48 -2.47
C SER A 230 21.84 2.80 -3.55
N LEU A 231 22.22 2.73 -4.82
CA LEU A 231 21.29 2.96 -5.94
C LEU A 231 20.21 1.88 -6.01
N ALA A 232 20.58 0.62 -5.79
CA ALA A 232 19.63 -0.50 -5.76
C ALA A 232 18.61 -0.35 -4.62
N ARG A 233 19.07 0.02 -3.41
CA ARG A 233 18.19 0.28 -2.26
C ARG A 233 17.27 1.47 -2.51
N LEU A 234 17.83 2.57 -3.04
CA LEU A 234 17.06 3.76 -3.37
C LEU A 234 15.98 3.43 -4.39
N ALA A 235 16.33 2.77 -5.51
CA ALA A 235 15.38 2.39 -6.55
C ALA A 235 14.26 1.49 -6.01
N ALA A 236 14.60 0.46 -5.24
CA ALA A 236 13.63 -0.47 -4.67
C ALA A 236 12.70 0.20 -3.64
N LEU A 237 13.24 1.02 -2.74
CA LEU A 237 12.42 1.72 -1.74
C LEU A 237 11.59 2.84 -2.37
N SER A 238 12.13 3.60 -3.33
CA SER A 238 11.35 4.58 -4.10
C SER A 238 10.19 3.91 -4.83
N LEU A 239 10.43 2.77 -5.48
CA LEU A 239 9.37 2.00 -6.12
C LEU A 239 8.32 1.53 -5.10
N ALA A 240 8.75 1.01 -3.95
CA ALA A 240 7.86 0.56 -2.90
C ALA A 240 7.01 1.71 -2.32
N ILE A 241 7.60 2.91 -2.14
CA ILE A 241 6.90 4.12 -1.71
C ILE A 241 5.86 4.55 -2.74
N VAL A 242 6.23 4.57 -4.03
CA VAL A 242 5.30 4.95 -5.11
C VAL A 242 4.13 3.97 -5.17
N ILE A 243 4.40 2.65 -5.16
CA ILE A 243 3.32 1.65 -5.15
C ILE A 243 2.45 1.82 -3.90
N SER A 244 3.03 1.99 -2.71
CA SER A 244 2.26 2.23 -1.49
C SER A 244 1.36 3.47 -1.60
N ALA A 245 1.86 4.56 -2.18
CA ALA A 245 1.07 5.77 -2.36
C ALA A 245 -0.08 5.58 -3.35
N LEU A 246 0.14 4.84 -4.45
CA LEU A 246 -0.92 4.50 -5.40
C LEU A 246 -2.02 3.65 -4.75
N LEU A 247 -1.67 2.73 -3.85
CA LEU A 247 -2.62 1.88 -3.14
C LEU A 247 -3.45 2.65 -2.11
N VAL A 248 -2.83 3.60 -1.41
CA VAL A 248 -3.54 4.50 -0.48
C VAL A 248 -4.51 5.43 -1.24
N ASN A 249 -4.28 5.62 -2.54
CA ASN A 249 -5.03 6.52 -3.40
C ASN A 249 -6.23 5.89 -4.14
N ALA A 250 -6.38 4.57 -4.05
CA ALA A 250 -7.32 3.78 -4.84
C ALA A 250 -8.59 3.40 -4.04
#